data_AF-X1UD81-F1
#
_entry.id   AF-X1UD81-F1
#
_cell.length_a   1.000
_cell.length_b   1.000
_cell.length_c   1.000
_cell.angle_alpha   90.00
_cell.angle_beta   90.00
_cell.angle_gamma   90.00
#
_symmetry.space_group_name_H-M   'P 1'
#
loop_
_entity.id
_entity.type
_entity.pdbx_description
1 polymer ?
#
loop_
_entity_poly.entity_id
_entity_poly.type
_entity_poly.pdbx_seq_one_letter_code
_entity_poly.pdbx_strand_id
1 'polypeptide(L)'
;PGFLKRIELSGTQGSAIMEEEDLKAWCFKKELLEDRKIRKQFFSRTKSGGGASDPGAIDFRGHQYQFENMVEAIKNNNEPLVNGYEARKAVEIILGIYKSAREGKKVKLPL
;
A
#
# COMPACT_ATOMS: atom_id res chain seq x y z
N PRO A 1 -19.05 -6.41 -7.84
CA PRO A 1 -18.71 -4.98 -8.04
C PRO A 1 -17.48 -4.61 -7.21
N GLY A 2 -16.38 -4.25 -7.87
CA GLY A 2 -15.13 -3.87 -7.22
C GLY A 2 -14.11 -3.50 -8.27
N PHE A 3 -13.36 -2.43 -8.04
CA PHE A 3 -12.18 -2.10 -8.84
C PHE A 3 -10.96 -2.71 -8.15
N LEU A 4 -9.95 -3.04 -8.94
CA LEU A 4 -8.65 -3.44 -8.39
C LEU A 4 -8.06 -2.28 -7.59
N LYS A 5 -7.45 -2.61 -6.45
CA LYS A 5 -6.71 -1.65 -5.64
C LYS A 5 -5.54 -1.13 -6.45
N ARG A 6 -5.55 0.17 -6.75
CA ARG A 6 -4.49 0.83 -7.52
C ARG A 6 -3.82 1.93 -6.72
N ILE A 7 -2.50 1.97 -6.77
CA ILE A 7 -1.68 3.05 -6.24
C ILE A 7 -0.82 3.59 -7.38
N GLU A 8 -0.84 4.90 -7.56
CA GLU A 8 -0.06 5.61 -8.57
C GLU A 8 0.77 6.69 -7.89
N LEU A 9 2.08 6.65 -8.13
CA LEU A 9 3.03 7.64 -7.68
C LEU A 9 3.63 8.30 -8.92
N SER A 10 3.37 9.60 -9.09
CA SER A 10 3.89 10.40 -10.19
C SER A 10 4.74 11.54 -9.65
N GLY A 11 6.01 11.54 -10.06
CA GLY A 11 7.00 12.52 -9.65
C GLY A 11 7.64 13.21 -10.85
N THR A 12 8.53 14.16 -10.59
CA THR A 12 9.20 14.95 -11.65
C THR A 12 10.21 14.15 -12.47
N GLN A 13 10.63 12.97 -11.99
CA GLN A 13 11.65 12.12 -12.63
C GLN A 13 11.15 10.74 -13.04
N GLY A 14 9.84 10.50 -12.93
CA GLY A 14 9.26 9.20 -13.27
C GLY A 14 7.96 8.92 -12.55
N SER A 15 7.38 7.78 -12.88
CA SER A 15 6.13 7.29 -12.32
C SER A 15 6.17 5.78 -12.10
N ALA A 16 5.48 5.34 -11.05
CA ALA A 16 5.23 3.94 -10.77
C ALA A 16 3.74 3.73 -10.51
N ILE A 17 3.18 2.68 -11.10
CA ILE A 17 1.78 2.30 -10.95
C ILE A 17 1.74 0.85 -10.53
N MET A 18 1.05 0.57 -9.43
CA MET A 18 0.80 -0.77 -8.93
C MET A 18 -0.71 -0.99 -8.87
N GLU A 19 -1.16 -2.15 -9.34
CA GLU A 19 -2.54 -2.58 -9.28
C GLU A 19 -2.56 -4.00 -8.72
N GLU A 20 -3.27 -4.19 -7.61
CA GLU A 20 -3.13 -5.35 -6.71
C GLU A 20 -1.69 -5.58 -6.27
N GLU A 21 -1.05 -6.64 -6.79
CA GLU A 21 0.34 -7.01 -6.54
C GLU A 21 1.23 -6.86 -7.79
N ASP A 22 0.67 -6.36 -8.89
CA ASP A 22 1.36 -6.20 -10.17
C ASP A 22 1.75 -4.75 -10.43
N LEU A 23 2.97 -4.54 -10.91
CA LEU A 23 3.35 -3.27 -11.51
C LEU A 23 2.70 -3.12 -12.89
N LYS A 24 2.02 -2.00 -13.10
CA LYS A 24 1.50 -1.60 -14.41
C LYS A 24 2.40 -0.56 -15.09
N ALA A 25 3.16 0.20 -14.30
CA ALA A 25 4.19 1.11 -14.81
C ALA A 25 5.38 1.16 -13.85
N TRP A 26 6.58 1.26 -14.42
CA TRP A 26 7.85 1.47 -13.72
C TRP A 26 8.79 2.21 -14.67
N CYS A 27 8.63 3.53 -14.73
CA CYS A 27 9.22 4.37 -15.77
C CYS A 27 9.95 5.55 -15.12
N PHE A 28 11.26 5.64 -15.33
CA PHE A 28 12.09 6.70 -14.77
C PHE A 28 12.93 7.36 -15.87
N LYS A 29 13.17 8.67 -15.74
CA LYS A 29 13.96 9.44 -16.71
C LYS A 29 15.39 8.91 -16.86
N LYS A 30 15.98 8.47 -15.75
CA LYS A 30 17.28 7.79 -15.72
C LYS A 30 17.04 6.33 -15.38
N GLU A 31 17.08 5.47 -16.40
CA GLU A 31 16.97 4.03 -16.20
C GLU A 31 18.25 3.44 -15.60
N LEU A 32 18.07 2.52 -14.66
CA LEU A 32 19.11 1.67 -14.09
C LEU A 32 18.96 0.24 -14.59
N LEU A 33 20.01 -0.58 -14.46
CA LEU A 33 19.97 -1.98 -14.87
C LEU A 33 18.98 -2.79 -14.00
N GLU A 34 18.82 -2.40 -12.75
CA GLU A 34 17.88 -2.97 -11.79
C GLU A 34 16.43 -2.79 -12.22
N ASP A 35 16.09 -1.70 -12.91
CA ASP A 35 14.71 -1.42 -13.36
C ASP A 35 14.20 -2.51 -14.30
N ARG A 36 15.07 -3.05 -15.16
CA ARG A 36 14.72 -4.17 -16.04
C ARG A 36 14.38 -5.43 -15.24
N LYS A 37 15.11 -5.69 -14.16
CA LYS A 37 14.86 -6.85 -13.27
C LYS A 37 13.53 -6.68 -12.54
N ILE A 38 13.27 -5.49 -11.99
CA ILE A 38 12.02 -5.14 -11.32
C ILE A 38 10.83 -5.34 -12.27
N ARG A 39 10.89 -4.76 -13.47
CA ARG A 39 9.81 -4.93 -14.47
C ARG A 39 9.55 -6.39 -14.80
N LYS A 40 10.61 -7.16 -15.08
CA LYS A 40 10.50 -8.59 -15.39
C LYS A 40 9.89 -9.40 -14.25
N GLN A 41 10.20 -9.04 -13.01
CA GLN A 41 9.73 -9.77 -11.83
C GLN A 41 8.28 -9.43 -11.43
N PHE A 42 7.84 -8.18 -11.63
CA PHE A 42 6.62 -7.69 -11.00
C PHE A 42 5.50 -7.25 -11.96
N PHE A 43 5.68 -7.22 -13.29
CA PHE A 43 4.61 -6.79 -14.21
C PHE A 43 3.48 -7.82 -14.44
N SER A 44 3.67 -9.08 -14.07
CA SER A 44 2.71 -10.17 -14.35
C SER A 44 2.80 -11.29 -13.32
N ARG A 45 2.88 -10.91 -12.04
CA ARG A 45 3.00 -11.84 -10.93
C ARG A 45 1.66 -12.48 -10.61
N THR A 46 0.55 -11.74 -10.72
CA THR A 46 -0.79 -12.27 -10.44
C THR A 46 -1.53 -12.69 -11.71
N LYS A 47 -2.05 -13.93 -11.72
CA LYS A 47 -2.95 -14.43 -12.79
C LYS A 47 -4.43 -14.23 -12.47
N SER A 48 -4.78 -13.99 -11.20
CA SER A 48 -6.12 -13.64 -10.74
C SER A 48 -6.25 -12.13 -10.55
N GLY A 49 -7.48 -11.59 -10.56
CA GLY A 49 -7.76 -10.18 -10.27
C GLY A 49 -7.61 -9.82 -8.79
N GLY A 50 -6.69 -10.47 -8.07
CA GLY A 50 -6.45 -10.29 -6.65
C GLY A 50 -7.68 -10.52 -5.77
N GLY A 51 -7.60 -9.94 -4.56
CA GLY A 51 -8.66 -10.04 -3.54
C GLY A 51 -10.01 -9.45 -3.95
N ALA A 52 -10.02 -8.57 -4.95
CA ALA A 52 -11.24 -7.94 -5.47
C ALA A 52 -12.15 -8.94 -6.21
N SER A 53 -11.57 -9.93 -6.89
CA SER A 53 -12.31 -11.00 -7.59
C SER A 53 -12.50 -12.27 -6.74
N ASP A 54 -11.56 -12.56 -5.84
CA ASP A 54 -11.59 -13.71 -4.94
C ASP A 54 -10.88 -13.36 -3.62
N PRO A 55 -11.64 -13.13 -2.52
CA PRO A 55 -11.04 -12.84 -1.21
C PRO A 55 -10.09 -13.94 -0.71
N GLY A 56 -10.29 -15.20 -1.13
CA GLY A 56 -9.42 -16.32 -0.80
C GLY A 56 -8.07 -16.30 -1.53
N ALA A 57 -7.94 -15.49 -2.58
CA ALA A 57 -6.68 -15.29 -3.30
C ALA A 57 -5.73 -14.30 -2.60
N ILE A 58 -6.15 -13.69 -1.49
CA ILE A 58 -5.29 -12.82 -0.69
C ILE A 58 -4.28 -13.66 0.07
N ASP A 59 -3.01 -13.37 -0.13
CA ASP A 59 -1.90 -14.08 0.51
C ASP A 59 -1.77 -13.73 2.00
N PHE A 60 -1.48 -14.73 2.83
CA PHE A 60 -1.31 -14.58 4.28
C PHE A 60 0.00 -13.86 4.66
N ARG A 61 0.97 -13.77 3.74
CA ARG A 61 2.30 -13.18 4.01
C ARG A 61 2.25 -11.78 4.64
N GLY A 62 1.27 -10.96 4.26
CA GLY A 62 1.10 -9.63 4.86
C GLY A 62 0.91 -9.71 6.38
N HIS A 63 0.07 -10.65 6.85
CA HIS A 63 -0.13 -10.89 8.27
C HIS A 63 1.11 -11.51 8.92
N GLN A 64 1.78 -12.45 8.24
CA GLN A 64 3.03 -13.03 8.74
C GLN A 64 4.06 -11.94 9.06
N TYR A 65 4.30 -10.99 8.16
CA TYR A 65 5.24 -9.89 8.39
C TYR A 65 4.83 -9.00 9.57
N GLN A 66 3.53 -8.78 9.79
CA GLN A 66 3.04 -8.04 10.96
C GLN A 66 3.36 -8.78 12.27
N PHE A 67 3.15 -10.10 12.31
CA PHE A 67 3.49 -10.90 13.48
C PHE A 67 4.99 -10.98 13.74
N GLU A 68 5.79 -11.16 12.69
CA GLU A 68 7.26 -11.15 12.79
C GLU A 68 7.76 -9.82 13.37
N ASN A 69 7.25 -8.69 12.87
CA ASN A 69 7.63 -7.37 13.38
C ASN A 69 7.23 -7.18 14.85
N MET A 70 6.04 -7.65 15.26
CA MET A 70 5.61 -7.60 16.65
C MET A 70 6.52 -8.45 17.55
N VAL A 71 6.84 -9.68 17.14
CA VAL A 71 7.72 -10.58 17.91
C VAL A 71 9.12 -9.99 18.05
N GLU A 72 9.66 -9.42 16.98
CA GLU A 72 10.96 -8.75 16.99
C GLU A 72 10.96 -7.53 17.94
N ALA A 73 9.94 -6.69 17.87
CA ALA A 73 9.76 -5.53 18.75
C ALA A 73 9.75 -5.95 20.23
N ILE A 74 9.02 -7.00 20.58
CA ILE A 74 8.97 -7.55 21.95
C ILE A 74 10.34 -8.06 22.39
N LYS A 75 11.00 -8.87 21.57
CA LYS A 75 12.32 -9.47 21.90
C LYS A 75 13.39 -8.41 22.15
N ASN A 76 13.36 -7.33 21.38
CA ASN A 76 14.37 -6.28 21.40
C ASN A 76 13.98 -5.07 22.26
N ASN A 77 12.81 -5.10 22.92
CA ASN A 77 12.25 -3.98 23.67
C ASN A 77 12.21 -2.67 22.84
N ASN A 78 11.77 -2.79 21.59
CA ASN A 78 11.60 -1.70 20.63
C ASN A 78 10.12 -1.52 20.29
N GLU A 79 9.79 -0.38 19.67
CA GLU A 79 8.45 -0.17 19.11
C GLU A 79 8.28 -0.96 17.80
N PRO A 80 7.10 -1.55 17.54
CA PRO A 80 6.79 -2.08 16.22
C PRO A 80 6.73 -0.95 15.18
N LEU A 81 6.83 -1.28 13.91
CA LEU A 81 6.77 -0.30 12.81
C LEU A 81 5.49 0.54 12.83
N VAL A 82 4.40 -0.05 13.34
CA VAL A 82 3.11 0.64 13.51
C VAL A 82 2.58 0.32 14.90
N ASN A 83 2.80 1.23 15.85
CA ASN A 83 2.22 1.15 17.19
C ASN A 83 0.81 1.77 17.25
N GLY A 84 0.20 1.81 18.43
CA GLY A 84 -1.15 2.37 18.60
C GLY A 84 -1.27 3.85 18.24
N TYR A 85 -0.21 4.65 18.45
CA TYR A 85 -0.20 6.06 18.07
C TYR A 85 -0.15 6.24 16.55
N GLU A 86 0.72 5.48 15.87
CA GLU A 86 0.82 5.49 14.41
C GLU A 86 -0.46 4.94 13.74
N ALA A 87 -1.03 3.86 14.27
CA ALA A 87 -2.28 3.28 13.76
C ALA A 87 -3.47 4.26 13.78
N ARG A 88 -3.51 5.18 14.76
CA ARG A 88 -4.58 6.19 14.86
C ARG A 88 -4.63 7.14 13.65
N LYS A 89 -3.50 7.39 12.99
CA LYS A 89 -3.46 8.27 11.80
C LYS A 89 -4.34 7.74 10.67
N ALA A 90 -4.38 6.42 10.46
CA ALA A 90 -5.23 5.82 9.44
C ALA A 90 -6.72 5.99 9.75
N VAL A 91 -7.11 5.78 11.01
CA VAL A 91 -8.49 5.98 11.49
C VAL A 91 -8.90 7.45 11.35
N GLU A 92 -8.02 8.36 11.75
CA GLU A 92 -8.24 9.81 11.65
C GLU A 92 -8.45 10.26 10.21
N ILE A 93 -7.64 9.79 9.26
CA ILE A 93 -7.81 10.09 7.83
C ILE A 93 -9.19 9.62 7.33
N ILE A 94 -9.60 8.39 7.68
CA ILE A 94 -10.90 7.84 7.28
C ILE A 94 -12.05 8.67 7.86
N LEU A 95 -11.96 9.03 9.14
CA LEU A 95 -12.94 9.91 9.78
C LEU A 95 -12.97 11.31 9.15
N GLY A 96 -11.81 11.84 8.75
CA GLY A 96 -11.70 13.10 8.02
C GLY A 96 -12.38 13.05 6.65
N ILE A 97 -12.25 11.94 5.93
CA ILE A 97 -12.96 11.69 4.66
C ILE A 97 -14.47 11.68 4.89
N TYR A 98 -14.96 10.95 5.91
CA TYR A 98 -16.40 10.93 6.23
C TYR A 98 -16.93 12.30 6.64
N LYS A 99 -16.17 13.05 7.45
CA LYS A 99 -16.52 14.41 7.84
C LYS A 99 -16.58 15.34 6.62
N SER A 100 -15.59 15.27 5.73
CA SER A 100 -15.56 16.03 4.48
C SER A 100 -16.76 15.72 3.58
N ALA A 101 -17.12 14.44 3.43
CA ALA A 101 -18.27 14.02 2.64
C ALA A 101 -19.60 14.53 3.22
N ARG A 102 -19.75 14.48 4.55
CA ARG A 102 -20.95 14.97 5.25
C ARG A 102 -21.10 16.49 5.19
N GLU A 103 -20.00 17.22 5.30
CA GLU A 103 -20.01 18.70 5.37
C GLU A 103 -19.81 19.38 4.02
N GLY A 104 -19.45 18.62 2.97
CA GLY A 104 -19.20 19.15 1.63
C GLY A 104 -18.01 20.11 1.53
N LYS A 105 -17.05 20.04 2.47
CA LYS A 105 -15.91 20.97 2.54
C LYS A 105 -14.62 20.27 2.97
N LYS A 106 -13.49 20.91 2.67
CA LYS A 106 -12.15 20.44 3.09
C LYS A 106 -12.07 20.40 4.63
N VAL A 107 -11.53 19.29 5.14
CA VAL A 107 -11.22 19.08 6.56
C VAL A 107 -9.71 19.13 6.75
N LYS A 108 -9.24 19.87 7.76
CA LYS A 108 -7.82 19.88 8.15
C LYS A 108 -7.56 18.73 9.14
N LEU A 109 -6.38 18.14 9.03
CA LEU A 109 -5.86 17.16 9.99
C LEU A 109 -4.70 17.78 10.80
N PRO A 110 -4.48 17.37 12.06
CA PRO A 110 -5.30 16.42 12.82
C PRO A 110 -6.72 16.94 13.09
N LEU A 111 -7.67 16.03 13.32
CA LEU A 111 -9.10 16.31 13.53
C LEU A 111 -9.40 17.06 14.83
#